data_AF-A0A645EZF5-F1
#
_entry.id   AF-A0A645EZF5-F1
#
_cell.length_a   1.000
_cell.length_b   1.000
_cell.length_c   1.000
_cell.angle_alpha   90.00
_cell.angle_beta   90.00
_cell.angle_gamma   90.00
#
_symmetry.space_group_name_H-M   'P 1'
#
loop_
_entity.id
_entity.type
_entity.pdbx_description
1 polymer ?
#
loop_
_entity_poly.entity_id
_entity_poly.type
_entity_poly.pdbx_seq_one_letter_code
_entity_poly.pdbx_strand_id
1 'polypeptide(L)'
;MNGQWGPQEDPFAGDAINSYNDGPVEDGSIMGPFYEIETSSPGAELAPGASLTHTQKVIHIQGKDEQLAPIVQKLFGADLNVIKTKFQ
;
A
#
# COMPACT_ATOMS: atom_id res chain seq x y z
N MET A 1 6.36 2.59 -12.98
CA MET A 1 6.35 1.20 -12.50
C MET A 1 7.76 0.65 -12.50
N ASN A 2 8.44 0.88 -11.38
CA ASN A 2 9.59 0.14 -10.92
C ASN A 2 9.23 -1.36 -10.91
N GLY A 3 9.73 -2.06 -11.92
CA GLY A 3 9.41 -3.46 -12.18
C GLY A 3 9.20 -3.74 -13.66
N GLN A 4 9.06 -2.71 -14.51
CA GLN A 4 9.03 -2.89 -15.95
C GLN A 4 10.40 -3.22 -16.53
N TRP A 5 10.43 -4.18 -17.46
CA TRP A 5 11.63 -4.51 -18.22
C TRP A 5 11.91 -3.45 -19.29
N GLY A 6 13.16 -2.99 -19.38
CA GLY A 6 13.62 -2.02 -20.39
C GLY A 6 14.19 -0.73 -19.79
N PRO A 7 14.66 0.21 -20.65
CA PRO A 7 15.08 1.54 -20.21
C PRO A 7 13.93 2.28 -19.52
N GLN A 8 14.21 2.90 -18.38
CA GLN A 8 13.26 3.71 -17.63
C GLN A 8 13.81 5.14 -17.51
N GLU A 9 12.94 6.14 -17.60
CA GLU A 9 13.32 7.56 -17.49
C GLU A 9 13.80 7.89 -16.06
N ASP A 10 13.05 7.45 -15.04
CA ASP A 10 13.35 7.69 -13.62
C ASP A 10 13.33 6.39 -12.77
N PRO A 11 14.30 5.47 -12.94
CA PRO A 11 14.27 4.12 -12.33
C PRO A 11 14.36 4.10 -10.79
N PHE A 12 14.64 5.24 -10.17
CA PHE A 12 14.78 5.39 -8.72
C PHE A 12 13.71 6.30 -8.09
N ALA A 13 12.77 6.86 -8.86
CA ALA A 13 11.77 7.79 -8.34
C ALA A 13 10.72 7.14 -7.43
N GLY A 14 10.73 5.81 -7.31
CA GLY A 14 9.69 5.08 -6.59
C GLY A 14 8.46 4.80 -7.46
N ASP A 15 7.50 4.05 -6.92
CA ASP A 15 6.23 3.75 -7.59
C ASP A 15 5.05 4.29 -6.80
N ALA A 16 3.98 4.61 -7.52
CA ALA A 16 2.66 4.72 -6.91
C ALA A 16 2.25 3.32 -6.40
N ILE A 17 1.77 3.26 -5.16
CA ILE A 17 1.31 2.01 -4.54
C ILE A 17 0.03 1.57 -5.27
N ASN A 18 0.09 0.42 -5.93
CA ASN A 18 -1.14 -0.23 -6.41
C ASN A 18 -1.86 -0.80 -5.19
N SER A 19 -3.16 -0.55 -5.10
CA SER A 19 -4.02 -1.23 -4.15
C SER A 19 -5.22 -1.80 -4.87
N TYR A 20 -5.42 -3.11 -4.72
CA TYR A 20 -6.60 -3.80 -5.24
C TYR A 20 -7.52 -4.15 -4.06
N ASN A 21 -8.80 -3.89 -4.25
CA ASN A 21 -9.86 -4.34 -3.36
C ASN A 21 -10.83 -5.13 -4.22
N ASP A 22 -10.71 -6.45 -4.18
CA ASP A 22 -11.73 -7.32 -4.75
C ASP A 22 -12.70 -7.66 -3.63
N GLY A 23 -13.99 -7.36 -3.83
CA GLY A 23 -15.03 -7.52 -2.83
C GLY A 23 -15.67 -8.92 -2.88
N PRO A 24 -16.60 -9.25 -1.97
CA PRO A 24 -17.36 -10.50 -2.08
C PRO A 24 -18.21 -10.49 -3.36
N VAL A 25 -18.07 -11.54 -4.17
CA VAL A 25 -18.89 -11.76 -5.38
C VAL A 25 -19.93 -12.85 -5.11
N GLU A 26 -21.20 -12.54 -5.33
CA GLU A 26 -22.33 -13.49 -5.17
C GLU A 26 -22.30 -14.64 -6.20
N ASP A 27 -21.51 -14.49 -7.27
CA ASP A 27 -21.53 -15.36 -8.47
C ASP A 27 -20.32 -16.30 -8.63
N GLY A 28 -19.32 -16.21 -7.73
CA GLY A 28 -18.16 -17.11 -7.71
C GLY A 28 -17.05 -16.84 -8.73
N SER A 29 -16.98 -15.64 -9.30
CA SER A 29 -15.90 -15.22 -10.21
C SER A 29 -14.50 -15.13 -9.55
N ILE A 30 -13.43 -15.25 -10.37
CA ILE A 30 -12.04 -15.32 -9.89
C ILE A 30 -11.50 -13.93 -9.51
N MET A 31 -11.24 -13.78 -8.22
CA MET A 31 -10.08 -13.20 -7.51
C MET A 31 -10.43 -13.21 -6.00
N GLY A 32 -11.72 -13.11 -5.66
CA GLY A 32 -12.25 -13.36 -4.31
C GLY A 32 -11.99 -12.20 -3.36
N PRO A 33 -12.56 -12.16 -2.15
CA PRO A 33 -12.43 -10.99 -1.29
C PRO A 33 -11.00 -10.86 -0.72
N PHE A 34 -10.11 -10.14 -1.40
CA PHE A 34 -8.79 -9.82 -0.89
C PHE A 34 -8.42 -8.35 -1.07
N TYR A 35 -7.57 -7.91 -0.14
CA TYR A 35 -6.87 -6.65 -0.23
C TYR A 35 -5.44 -6.95 -0.65
N GLU A 36 -5.02 -6.34 -1.75
CA GLU A 36 -3.62 -6.37 -2.16
C GLU A 36 -3.05 -4.97 -2.11
N ILE A 37 -1.81 -4.91 -1.60
CA ILE A 37 -0.99 -3.71 -1.58
C ILE A 37 0.36 -4.14 -2.14
N GLU A 38 0.68 -3.67 -3.34
CA GLU A 38 1.97 -3.92 -3.98
C GLU A 38 2.93 -2.78 -3.68
N THR A 39 4.13 -3.13 -3.23
CA THR A 39 5.18 -2.17 -2.91
C THR A 39 6.52 -2.69 -3.40
N SER A 40 7.22 -1.85 -4.17
CA SER A 40 8.57 -2.12 -4.63
C SER A 40 9.58 -1.37 -3.75
N SER A 41 10.64 -2.05 -3.33
CA SER A 41 11.79 -1.35 -2.75
C SER A 41 12.47 -0.49 -3.83
N PRO A 42 13.13 0.62 -3.46
CA PRO A 42 13.99 1.34 -4.38
C PRO A 42 15.04 0.41 -5.01
N GLY A 43 15.31 0.57 -6.30
CA GLY A 43 16.50 -0.02 -6.92
C GLY A 43 17.77 0.61 -6.36
N ALA A 44 18.89 -0.13 -6.35
CA ALA A 44 20.19 0.41 -5.99
C ALA A 44 21.32 -0.28 -6.76
N GLU A 45 22.29 0.51 -7.22
CA GLU A 45 23.54 0.01 -7.78
C GLU A 45 24.51 -0.32 -6.63
N LEU A 46 24.68 -1.61 -6.33
CA LEU A 46 25.56 -2.06 -5.25
C LEU A 46 26.94 -2.47 -5.79
N ALA A 47 27.99 -1.93 -5.16
CA ALA A 47 29.36 -2.39 -5.39
C ALA A 47 29.59 -3.81 -4.80
N PRO A 48 30.65 -4.53 -5.21
CA PRO A 48 30.99 -5.81 -4.62
C PRO A 48 31.13 -5.74 -3.09
N GLY A 49 30.38 -6.58 -2.38
CA GLY A 49 30.37 -6.61 -0.92
C GLY A 49 29.46 -5.59 -0.24
N ALA A 50 28.80 -4.70 -0.99
CA ALA A 50 27.79 -3.78 -0.44
C ALA A 50 26.44 -4.49 -0.24
N SER A 51 25.60 -3.93 0.64
CA SER A 51 24.24 -4.41 0.90
C SER A 51 23.26 -3.25 1.05
N LEU A 52 22.00 -3.53 0.72
CA LEU A 52 20.86 -2.66 0.99
C LEU A 52 19.82 -3.49 1.75
N THR A 53 19.22 -2.90 2.78
CA THR A 53 18.10 -3.51 3.51
C THR A 53 16.87 -2.64 3.34
N HIS A 54 15.80 -3.24 2.80
CA HIS A 54 14.47 -2.65 2.79
C HIS A 54 13.62 -3.34 3.86
N THR A 55 13.02 -2.58 4.76
CA THR A 55 12.10 -3.11 5.79
C THR A 55 10.72 -2.54 5.56
N GLN A 56 9.75 -3.43 5.33
CA GLN A 56 8.35 -3.10 5.16
C GLN A 56 7.53 -3.71 6.29
N LYS A 57 6.53 -2.97 6.76
CA LYS A 57 5.56 -3.45 7.74
C LYS A 57 4.15 -3.06 7.29
N VAL A 58 3.30 -4.06 7.08
CA VAL A 58 1.88 -3.89 6.78
C VAL A 58 1.09 -4.24 8.04
N ILE A 59 0.17 -3.37 8.45
CA ILE A 59 -0.69 -3.57 9.61
C ILE A 59 -2.14 -3.37 9.17
N HIS A 60 -2.94 -4.42 9.30
CA HIS A 60 -4.39 -4.35 9.09
C HIS A 60 -5.09 -4.26 10.45
N ILE A 61 -5.86 -3.20 10.65
CA ILE A 61 -6.62 -2.95 11.89
C ILE A 61 -8.10 -2.88 11.53
N GLN A 62 -8.93 -3.67 12.21
CA GLN A 62 -10.37 -3.70 12.03
C GLN A 62 -11.06 -3.50 13.38
N GLY A 63 -12.16 -2.74 13.40
CA GLY A 63 -12.92 -2.45 14.61
C GLY A 63 -14.04 -1.45 14.35
N LYS A 64 -14.75 -1.07 15.41
CA LYS A 64 -15.76 -0.02 15.32
C LYS A 64 -15.10 1.36 15.17
N ASP A 65 -15.85 2.32 14.63
CA ASP A 65 -15.38 3.69 14.44
C ASP A 65 -14.80 4.30 15.73
N GLU A 66 -15.39 4.04 16.89
CA GLU A 66 -14.92 4.59 18.17
C GLU A 66 -13.54 4.03 18.57
N GLN A 67 -13.19 2.83 18.09
CA GLN A 67 -11.89 2.20 18.30
C GLN A 67 -10.85 2.67 17.27
N LEU A 68 -11.28 2.92 16.03
CA LEU A 68 -10.40 3.34 14.94
C LEU A 68 -10.10 4.84 14.96
N ALA A 69 -11.04 5.68 15.38
CA ALA A 69 -10.89 7.13 15.46
C ALA A 69 -9.63 7.60 16.21
N PRO A 70 -9.32 7.12 17.43
CA PRO A 70 -8.09 7.53 18.13
C PRO A 70 -6.81 7.05 17.42
N ILE A 71 -6.85 5.93 16.71
CA ILE A 71 -5.71 5.42 15.92
C ILE A 71 -5.46 6.34 14.73
N VAL A 72 -6.50 6.67 13.98
CA VAL A 72 -6.43 7.57 12.82
C VAL A 72 -5.94 8.95 13.23
N GLN A 73 -6.50 9.51 14.31
CA GLN A 73 -6.06 10.80 14.83
C GLN A 73 -4.59 10.78 15.24
N LYS A 74 -4.13 9.71 15.90
CA LYS A 74 -2.73 9.60 16.36
C LYS A 74 -1.74 9.40 15.20
N LEU A 75 -2.10 8.62 14.19
CA LEU A 75 -1.22 8.29 13.07
C LEU A 75 -1.19 9.38 12.00
N PHE A 76 -2.35 9.98 11.69
CA PHE A 76 -2.52 10.85 10.54
C PHE A 76 -2.93 12.29 10.90
N GLY A 77 -3.25 12.57 12.18
CA GLY A 77 -3.72 13.88 12.62
C GLY A 77 -5.09 14.26 12.05
N ALA A 78 -5.85 13.30 11.53
CA ALA A 78 -7.12 13.52 10.85
C ALA A 78 -8.30 12.94 11.64
N ASP A 79 -9.46 13.58 11.52
CA ASP A 79 -10.73 13.01 11.98
C ASP A 79 -11.14 11.86 11.07
N LEU A 80 -11.58 10.73 11.65
CA LEU A 80 -11.99 9.54 10.89
C LEU A 80 -13.10 9.85 9.87
N ASN A 81 -14.01 10.79 10.17
CA ASN A 81 -15.07 11.16 9.25
C ASN A 81 -14.53 11.86 7.99
N VAL A 82 -13.42 12.61 8.09
CA VAL A 82 -12.78 13.21 6.92
C VAL A 82 -12.39 12.12 5.94
N ILE A 83 -11.81 11.01 6.42
CA ILE A 83 -11.43 9.88 5.56
C ILE A 83 -12.67 9.21 4.96
N LYS A 84 -13.68 8.93 5.78
CA LYS A 84 -14.91 8.24 5.33
C LYS A 84 -15.69 9.00 4.26
N THR A 85 -15.60 10.33 4.26
CA THR A 85 -16.40 11.21 3.38
C THR A 85 -15.59 11.83 2.24
N LYS A 86 -14.27 11.63 2.20
CA LYS A 86 -13.38 12.35 1.26
C LYS A 86 -13.68 12.09 -0.22
N PHE A 87 -14.16 10.89 -0.53
CA PHE A 87 -14.36 10.40 -1.90
C PHE A 87 -15.82 9.97 -2.18
N GLN A 88 -16.75 10.44 -1.34
CA GLN A 88 -18.19 10.38 -1.62
C GLN A 88 -18.59 11.55 -2.50
#